data_AF-A0A2P7NZ62-F1
#
_entry.id   AF-A0A2P7NZ62-F1
#
_cell.length_a   1.000
_cell.length_b   1.000
_cell.length_c   1.000
_cell.angle_alpha   90.00
_cell.angle_beta   90.00
_cell.angle_gamma   90.00
#
_symmetry.space_group_name_H-M   'P 1'
#
loop_
_entity.id
_entity.type
_entity.pdbx_description
1 polymer ?
#
loop_
_entity_poly.entity_id
_entity_poly.type
_entity_poly.pdbx_seq_one_letter_code
_entity_poly.pdbx_strand_id
1 'polypeptide(L)'
;MTQPSFSQQTRTFPLDSKLGNLTTVSFPVFVINNQQLKMGSGGQIRGVDNLIILPNAANYNGYIRYQLDIMGNLHRVWILTPDEVEEAEHQGQQILR
;
A
#
# COMPACT_ATOMS: atom_id res chain seq x y z
N MET A 1 5.74 21.81 28.60
CA MET A 1 5.20 20.48 28.26
C MET A 1 5.39 20.30 26.77
N THR A 2 6.50 19.69 26.36
CA THR A 2 6.87 19.53 24.95
C THR A 2 6.07 18.37 24.38
N GLN A 3 5.05 18.65 23.59
CA GLN A 3 4.37 17.61 22.81
C GLN A 3 5.35 17.13 21.74
N PRO A 4 5.73 15.84 21.71
CA PRO A 4 6.34 15.28 20.53
C PRO A 4 5.25 15.23 19.47
N SER A 5 5.14 16.29 18.66
CA SER A 5 4.48 16.20 17.38
C SER A 5 5.35 15.30 16.51
N PHE A 6 5.17 13.99 16.65
CA PHE A 6 5.23 13.14 15.48
C PHE A 6 4.07 13.64 14.63
N SER A 7 4.32 14.65 13.81
CA SER A 7 3.53 14.87 12.62
C SER A 7 3.57 13.52 11.93
N GLN A 8 2.53 12.71 12.14
CA GLN A 8 2.17 11.61 11.28
C GLN A 8 2.04 12.29 9.94
N GLN A 9 3.15 12.32 9.20
CA GLN A 9 3.25 13.02 7.94
C GLN A 9 2.39 12.17 7.04
N THR A 10 1.08 12.45 7.08
CA THR A 10 0.02 11.80 6.34
C THR A 10 0.54 11.77 4.92
N ARG A 11 1.08 10.62 4.52
CA ARG A 11 1.85 10.56 3.29
C ARG A 11 0.88 10.98 2.22
N THR A 12 1.25 11.95 1.40
CA THR A 12 0.33 12.43 0.36
C THR A 12 0.27 11.33 -0.70
N PHE A 13 -0.70 10.44 -0.54
CA PHE A 13 -0.95 9.40 -1.53
C PHE A 13 -1.67 10.03 -2.72
N PRO A 14 -1.30 9.67 -3.95
CA PRO A 14 -2.01 10.16 -5.13
C PRO A 14 -3.47 9.69 -5.08
N LEU A 15 -4.40 10.54 -5.49
CA LEU A 15 -5.85 10.23 -5.52
C LEU A 15 -6.19 9.00 -6.38
N ASP A 16 -5.31 8.68 -7.34
CA ASP A 16 -5.40 7.51 -8.23
C ASP A 16 -4.97 6.18 -7.54
N SER A 17 -4.41 6.25 -6.33
CA SER A 17 -4.07 5.04 -5.57
C SER A 17 -5.31 4.40 -4.95
N LYS A 18 -5.38 3.07 -5.05
CA LYS A 18 -6.46 2.25 -4.49
C LYS A 18 -6.00 1.62 -3.19
N LEU A 19 -6.87 1.67 -2.19
CA LEU A 19 -6.69 0.90 -0.95
C LEU A 19 -7.00 -0.57 -1.22
N GLY A 20 -6.17 -1.47 -0.71
CA GLY A 20 -6.45 -2.90 -0.78
C GLY A 20 -5.73 -3.70 0.30
N ASN A 21 -6.27 -4.87 0.60
CA ASN A 21 -5.68 -5.77 1.59
C ASN A 21 -4.73 -6.75 0.90
N LEU A 22 -3.43 -6.59 1.11
CA LEU A 22 -2.40 -7.51 0.68
C LEU A 22 -2.38 -8.72 1.62
N THR A 23 -2.77 -9.88 1.10
CA THR A 23 -2.83 -11.11 1.91
C THR A 23 -1.61 -11.98 1.71
N THR A 24 -1.11 -12.07 0.47
CA THR A 24 0.12 -12.81 0.17
C THR A 24 0.91 -12.14 -0.95
N VAL A 25 2.23 -12.26 -0.85
CA VAL A 25 3.21 -11.74 -1.81
C VAL A 25 3.98 -12.93 -2.37
N SER A 26 3.89 -13.14 -3.67
CA SER A 26 4.61 -14.18 -4.41
C SER A 26 5.16 -13.58 -5.69
N PHE A 27 6.20 -12.75 -5.56
CA PHE A 27 6.72 -11.94 -6.66
C PHE A 27 6.92 -12.77 -7.95
N PRO A 28 6.41 -12.32 -9.12
CA PRO A 28 5.80 -11.01 -9.39
C PRO A 28 4.28 -10.95 -9.14
N VAL A 29 3.65 -11.98 -8.57
CA VAL A 29 2.21 -12.03 -8.27
C VAL A 29 1.94 -11.59 -6.82
N PHE A 30 0.92 -10.76 -6.64
CA PHE A 30 0.48 -10.23 -5.36
C PHE A 30 -1.01 -10.52 -5.20
N VAL A 31 -1.43 -11.01 -4.05
CA VAL A 31 -2.85 -11.23 -3.77
C VAL A 31 -3.38 -10.07 -2.95
N ILE A 32 -4.21 -9.25 -3.58
CA ILE A 32 -4.78 -8.03 -3.00
C ILE A 32 -6.30 -8.14 -3.08
N ASN A 33 -7.02 -8.02 -1.95
CA ASN A 33 -8.47 -8.28 -1.87
C ASN A 33 -8.87 -9.62 -2.51
N ASN A 34 -8.13 -10.70 -2.22
CA ASN A 34 -8.32 -12.02 -2.85
C ASN A 34 -8.16 -12.06 -4.39
N GLN A 35 -7.71 -10.97 -5.01
CA GLN A 35 -7.40 -10.92 -6.44
C GLN A 35 -5.90 -11.04 -6.68
N GLN A 36 -5.51 -11.92 -7.59
CA GLN A 36 -4.11 -12.05 -8.02
C GLN A 36 -3.78 -10.94 -9.03
N LEU A 37 -2.94 -10.00 -8.63
CA LEU A 37 -2.42 -8.92 -9.47
C LEU A 37 -0.94 -9.16 -9.75
N LYS A 38 -0.48 -8.82 -10.96
CA LYS A 38 0.94 -8.91 -11.32
C LYS A 38 1.61 -7.56 -11.16
N MET A 39 2.84 -7.58 -10.68
CA MET A 39 3.70 -6.41 -10.62
C MET A 39 4.34 -6.15 -11.98
N GLY A 40 4.23 -4.90 -12.43
CA GLY A 40 4.81 -4.43 -13.68
C GLY A 40 6.34 -4.31 -13.60
N SER A 41 6.98 -4.28 -14.76
CA SER A 41 8.42 -4.07 -14.91
C SER A 41 8.80 -2.66 -14.45
N GLY A 42 9.13 -2.50 -13.17
CA GLY A 42 9.35 -1.19 -12.52
C GLY A 42 8.52 -0.98 -11.25
N GLY A 43 7.78 -1.99 -10.81
CA GLY A 43 7.04 -2.00 -9.56
C GLY A 43 7.91 -1.62 -8.36
N GLN A 44 7.52 -0.58 -7.64
CA GLN A 44 8.20 -0.16 -6.41
C GLN A 44 7.32 -0.44 -5.21
N ILE A 45 7.87 -1.10 -4.20
CA ILE A 45 7.20 -1.33 -2.91
C ILE A 45 7.82 -0.39 -1.90
N ARG A 46 7.01 0.48 -1.31
CA ARG A 46 7.40 1.39 -0.25
C ARG A 46 6.83 0.93 1.07
N GLY A 47 7.69 0.76 2.05
CA GLY A 47 7.30 0.45 3.42
C GLY A 47 6.61 1.64 4.09
N VAL A 48 6.26 1.44 5.37
CA VAL A 48 5.66 2.48 6.21
C VAL A 48 6.57 3.68 6.48
N ASP A 49 7.88 3.50 6.32
CA ASP A 49 8.86 4.57 6.44
C ASP A 49 9.08 5.33 5.11
N ASN A 50 8.24 5.08 4.09
CA ASN A 50 8.44 5.56 2.71
C ASN A 50 9.76 5.07 2.05
N LEU A 51 10.44 4.10 2.67
CA LEU A 51 11.62 3.42 2.12
C LEU A 51 11.24 2.35 1.10
N ILE A 52 12.03 2.21 0.03
CA ILE A 52 11.86 1.13 -0.95
C ILE A 52 12.30 -0.19 -0.30
N ILE A 53 11.39 -1.15 -0.23
CA ILE A 53 11.66 -2.49 0.28
C ILE A 53 11.68 -3.50 -0.87
N LEU A 54 12.50 -4.54 -0.71
CA LEU A 54 12.64 -5.60 -1.69
C LEU A 54 11.41 -6.53 -1.65
N PRO A 55 10.87 -6.95 -2.81
CA PRO A 55 9.70 -7.83 -2.86
C PRO A 55 9.92 -9.17 -2.13
N ASN A 56 11.12 -9.74 -2.23
CA ASN A 56 11.46 -10.99 -1.55
C ASN A 56 11.52 -10.87 -0.02
N ALA A 57 11.72 -9.66 0.51
CA ALA A 57 11.70 -9.39 1.95
C ALA A 57 10.30 -8.99 2.43
N ALA A 58 9.41 -8.61 1.51
CA ALA A 58 8.05 -8.17 1.78
C ALA A 58 7.11 -9.37 1.99
N ASN A 59 7.38 -10.21 3.00
CA ASN A 59 6.43 -11.19 3.48
C ASN A 59 5.38 -10.49 4.37
N TYR A 60 4.79 -9.43 3.84
CA TYR A 60 3.88 -8.53 4.55
C TYR A 60 2.45 -8.89 4.24
N ASN A 61 1.63 -8.98 5.28
CA ASN A 61 0.19 -9.09 5.21
C ASN A 61 -0.44 -7.87 5.87
N GLY A 62 -1.44 -7.29 5.22
CA GLY A 62 -2.13 -6.12 5.73
C GLY A 62 -2.56 -5.17 4.64
N TYR A 63 -3.06 -4.01 5.05
CA TYR A 63 -3.55 -3.02 4.12
C TYR A 63 -2.41 -2.26 3.46
N ILE A 64 -2.58 -2.06 2.17
CA ILE A 64 -1.66 -1.34 1.31
C ILE A 64 -2.46 -0.38 0.43
N ARG A 65 -1.80 0.69 0.01
CA ARG A 65 -2.21 1.41 -1.19
C ARG A 65 -1.45 0.89 -2.37
N TYR A 66 -2.11 0.76 -3.52
CA TYR A 66 -1.46 0.37 -4.75
C TYR A 66 -1.96 1.21 -5.91
N GLN A 67 -1.08 1.42 -6.88
CA GLN A 67 -1.39 2.07 -8.14
C GLN A 67 -1.18 1.07 -9.27
N LEU A 68 -2.15 1.01 -10.15
CA LEU A 68 -2.10 0.21 -11.36
C LEU A 68 -1.60 1.08 -12.52
N ASP A 69 -0.82 0.48 -13.40
CA ASP A 69 -0.45 1.07 -14.67
C ASP A 69 -1.63 0.99 -15.67
N ILE A 70 -1.52 1.69 -16.81
CA ILE A 70 -2.51 1.64 -17.91
C ILE A 70 -2.82 0.21 -18.39
N MET A 71 -1.86 -0.72 -18.23
CA MET A 71 -2.05 -2.14 -18.56
C MET A 71 -2.74 -2.95 -17.46
N GLY A 72 -3.05 -2.35 -16.30
CA GLY A 72 -3.62 -3.03 -15.13
C GLY A 72 -2.61 -3.76 -14.24
N ASN A 73 -1.31 -3.51 -14.42
CA ASN A 73 -0.24 -4.11 -13.61
C ASN A 73 0.11 -3.21 -12.41
N LEU A 74 0.55 -3.79 -11.28
CA LEU A 74 1.00 -3.00 -10.13
C LEU A 74 2.26 -2.20 -10.49
N HIS A 75 2.14 -0.87 -10.45
CA HIS A 75 3.25 0.04 -10.70
C HIS A 75 3.87 0.54 -9.40
N ARG A 76 3.05 0.85 -8.39
CA ARG A 76 3.54 1.28 -7.07
C ARG A 76 2.69 0.66 -5.97
N VAL A 77 3.34 0.26 -4.90
CA VAL A 77 2.72 -0.29 -3.70
C VAL A 77 3.26 0.47 -2.50
N TRP A 78 2.38 0.92 -1.62
CA TRP A 78 2.68 1.57 -0.36
C TRP A 78 2.07 0.76 0.76
N ILE A 79 2.90 0.36 1.71
CA ILE A 79 2.45 -0.29 2.93
C ILE A 79 1.92 0.78 3.87
N LEU A 80 0.70 0.55 4.36
CA LEU A 80 0.04 1.43 5.32
C LEU A 80 0.22 0.86 6.72
N THR A 81 0.39 1.75 7.70
CA THR A 81 0.21 1.40 9.10
C THR A 81 -1.28 1.21 9.40
N PRO A 82 -1.66 0.46 10.44
CA PRO A 82 -3.06 0.35 10.85
C PRO A 82 -3.73 1.73 11.06
N ASP A 83 -3.01 2.68 11.65
CA ASP A 83 -3.48 4.07 11.85
C ASP A 83 -3.87 4.73 10.50
N GLU A 84 -3.02 4.60 9.47
CA GLU A 84 -3.30 5.15 8.13
C GLU A 84 -4.49 4.46 7.44
N VAL A 85 -4.77 3.21 7.78
CA VAL A 85 -5.95 2.49 7.26
C VAL A 85 -7.20 3.06 7.89
N GLU A 86 -7.21 3.24 9.21
CA GLU A 86 -8.32 3.86 9.93
C GLU A 86 -8.59 5.27 9.39
N GLU A 87 -7.53 6.05 9.13
CA GLU A 87 -7.65 7.35 8.46
C GLU A 87 -8.20 7.23 7.03
N ALA A 88 -7.74 6.26 6.23
CA ALA A 88 -8.25 6.05 4.88
C ALA A 88 -9.73 5.60 4.85
N GLU A 89 -10.14 4.77 5.80
CA GLU A 89 -11.53 4.38 6.01
C GLU A 89 -12.38 5.58 6.45
N HIS A 90 -11.87 6.41 7.37
CA HIS A 90 -12.51 7.67 7.78
C HIS A 90 -12.63 8.68 6.63
N GLN A 91 -11.68 8.69 5.69
CA GLN A 91 -11.71 9.51 4.46
C GLN A 91 -12.70 8.97 3.41
N GLY A 92 -13.48 7.94 3.74
CA GLY A 92 -14.51 7.38 2.86
C GLY A 92 -13.95 6.48 1.74
N GLN A 93 -12.66 6.09 1.81
CA GLN A 93 -12.15 5.02 0.96
C GLN A 93 -12.58 3.69 1.55
N GLN A 94 -13.83 3.29 1.27
CA GLN A 94 -14.35 2.01 1.70
C GLN A 94 -13.55 0.89 1.03
N ILE A 95 -12.89 0.06 1.84
CA ILE A 95 -12.42 -1.24 1.40
C ILE A 95 -13.62 -2.06 0.93
N LEU A 96 -13.58 -2.57 -0.29
CA LEU A 96 -14.57 -3.54 -0.75
C LEU A 96 -14.30 -4.85 0.01
N ARG A 97 -15.02 -5.03 1.13
CA ARG A 97 -14.97 -6.20 2.01
C ARG A 97 -15.63 -7.42 1.38
#